data_AF-A0A059KFT9-F1
#
_entry.id   AF-A0A059KFT9-F1
#
_cell.length_a   1.000
_cell.length_b   1.000
_cell.length_c   1.000
_cell.angle_alpha   90.00
_cell.angle_beta   90.00
_cell.angle_gamma   90.00
#
_symmetry.space_group_name_H-M   'P 1'
#
loop_
_entity.id
_entity.type
_entity.pdbx_description
1 polymer ?
#
loop_
_entity_poly.entity_id
_entity_poly.type
_entity_poly.pdbx_seq_one_letter_code
_entity_poly.pdbx_strand_id
1 'polypeptide(L)'
;MQHTLTRVQPELDADGLAVWQQLGRLSGPGERQAAALALLLWPGNDAERRAWDETVRGVQGAASLRDRIGRLPPAARLPALERLLLRITLEQPLEDRQMLLQSARRVMCADGSVSALDRLAWLAMRHLLGGPVRLHRGGLREDNELSQLPLAMRQAIASLSAYLARMVPEPPRRERVDAAGAAWHDRVVHEVWGSASVPPPCQVPDVDQLGRALQTLAGLGWVHRPLLARAWVDAANTRPGLRTRLDEPLPVAAEALRLACVLIDTPLPPVLAAHFIREPA
;
A
#
# COMPACT_ATOMS: atom_id res chain seq x y z
N MET A 1 17.53 12.03 -27.64
CA MET A 1 16.15 12.49 -27.38
C MET A 1 15.61 11.75 -26.18
N GLN A 2 15.71 12.36 -24.98
CA GLN A 2 15.15 11.81 -23.75
C GLN A 2 13.64 12.08 -23.77
N HIS A 3 12.84 11.13 -24.22
CA HIS A 3 11.40 11.21 -23.98
C HIS A 3 11.19 11.21 -22.46
N THR A 4 10.65 12.30 -21.96
CA THR A 4 10.27 12.49 -20.56
C THR A 4 9.29 11.36 -20.18
N LEU A 5 9.79 10.32 -19.51
CA LEU A 5 9.02 9.14 -19.08
C LEU A 5 8.15 9.48 -17.85
N THR A 6 7.52 10.64 -17.83
CA THR A 6 6.54 10.98 -16.79
C THR A 6 5.24 10.30 -17.19
N ARG A 7 4.86 9.24 -16.46
CA ARG A 7 3.57 8.59 -16.65
C ARG A 7 2.47 9.65 -16.52
N VAL A 8 1.60 9.77 -17.52
CA VAL A 8 0.39 10.58 -17.40
C VAL A 8 -0.57 9.83 -16.48
N GLN A 9 -1.21 10.55 -15.56
CA GLN A 9 -2.15 9.96 -14.62
C GLN A 9 -3.26 9.23 -15.40
N PRO A 10 -3.51 7.94 -15.14
CA PRO A 10 -4.52 7.18 -15.88
C PRO A 10 -5.92 7.70 -15.57
N GLU A 11 -6.78 7.74 -16.59
CA GLU A 11 -8.20 8.03 -16.47
C GLU A 11 -9.00 6.72 -16.54
N LEU A 12 -10.16 6.71 -15.88
CA LEU A 12 -11.12 5.61 -16.02
C LEU A 12 -11.87 5.76 -17.34
N ASP A 13 -12.06 4.66 -18.04
CA ASP A 13 -13.02 4.57 -19.12
C ASP A 13 -14.47 4.59 -18.58
N ALA A 14 -15.46 4.62 -19.48
CA ALA A 14 -16.87 4.70 -19.10
C ALA A 14 -17.31 3.53 -18.20
N ASP A 15 -16.82 2.32 -18.50
CA ASP A 15 -17.12 1.12 -17.73
C ASP A 15 -16.47 1.18 -16.34
N GLY A 16 -15.19 1.55 -16.26
CA GLY A 16 -14.48 1.74 -15.00
C GLY A 16 -15.10 2.82 -14.12
N LEU A 17 -15.57 3.92 -14.71
CA LEU A 17 -16.31 4.97 -14.00
C LEU A 17 -17.64 4.46 -13.45
N ALA A 18 -18.37 3.65 -14.22
CA ALA A 18 -19.62 3.05 -13.77
C ALA A 18 -19.39 2.10 -12.56
N VAL A 19 -18.34 1.28 -12.60
CA VAL A 19 -17.96 0.43 -11.46
C VAL A 19 -17.58 1.29 -10.25
N TRP A 20 -16.77 2.34 -10.46
CA TRP A 20 -16.39 3.26 -9.38
C TRP A 20 -17.59 3.92 -8.69
N GLN A 21 -18.52 4.46 -9.46
CA GLN A 21 -19.76 5.05 -8.94
C GLN A 21 -20.64 4.02 -8.22
N GLN A 22 -20.66 2.77 -8.69
CA GLN A 22 -21.39 1.70 -8.04
C GLN A 22 -20.79 1.35 -6.68
N LEU A 23 -19.46 1.28 -6.55
CA LEU A 23 -18.80 1.07 -5.26
C LEU A 23 -19.18 2.17 -4.25
N GLY A 24 -19.34 3.41 -4.72
CA GLY A 24 -19.84 4.53 -3.92
C GLY A 24 -21.30 4.39 -3.47
N ARG A 25 -22.10 3.56 -4.15
CA ARG A 25 -23.55 3.36 -3.86
C ARG A 25 -23.85 2.10 -3.06
N LEU A 26 -22.86 1.29 -2.70
CA LEU A 26 -23.07 0.08 -1.90
C LEU A 26 -23.65 0.44 -0.51
N SER A 27 -24.78 -0.16 -0.18
CA SER A 27 -25.54 0.18 1.04
C SER A 27 -25.43 -0.90 2.11
N GLY A 28 -25.32 -2.17 1.70
CA GLY A 28 -25.27 -3.29 2.65
C GLY A 28 -23.87 -3.50 3.24
N PRO A 29 -23.75 -3.83 4.54
CA PRO A 29 -22.46 -4.18 5.14
C PRO A 29 -21.82 -5.40 4.47
N GLY A 30 -22.62 -6.43 4.14
CA GLY A 30 -22.16 -7.61 3.41
C GLY A 30 -21.70 -7.30 1.98
N GLU A 31 -22.36 -6.36 1.29
CA GLU A 31 -21.94 -5.93 -0.07
C GLU A 31 -20.59 -5.22 -0.03
N ARG A 32 -20.38 -4.35 0.98
CA ARG A 32 -19.12 -3.63 1.17
C ARG A 32 -17.98 -4.58 1.55
N GLN A 33 -18.25 -5.54 2.42
CA GLN A 33 -17.29 -6.60 2.74
C GLN A 33 -16.94 -7.41 1.49
N ALA A 34 -17.94 -7.86 0.73
CA ALA A 34 -17.71 -8.60 -0.51
C ALA A 34 -16.88 -7.80 -1.53
N ALA A 35 -17.16 -6.50 -1.69
CA ALA A 35 -16.39 -5.61 -2.56
C ALA A 35 -14.95 -5.41 -2.08
N ALA A 36 -14.75 -5.17 -0.78
CA ALA A 36 -13.42 -4.99 -0.21
C ALA A 36 -12.56 -6.25 -0.41
N LEU A 37 -13.13 -7.43 -0.15
CA LEU A 37 -12.45 -8.70 -0.39
C LEU A 37 -12.19 -8.95 -1.88
N ALA A 38 -13.10 -8.56 -2.78
CA ALA A 38 -12.92 -8.72 -4.23
C ALA A 38 -11.81 -7.84 -4.80
N LEU A 39 -11.60 -6.65 -4.22
CA LEU A 39 -10.51 -5.74 -4.60
C LEU A 39 -9.13 -6.28 -4.22
N LEU A 40 -9.06 -7.13 -3.19
CA LEU A 40 -7.82 -7.78 -2.74
C LEU A 40 -7.46 -9.04 -3.52
N LEU A 41 -8.39 -9.61 -4.28
CA LEU A 41 -8.14 -10.84 -5.03
C LEU A 41 -7.05 -10.62 -6.09
N TRP A 42 -6.06 -11.51 -6.10
CA TRP A 42 -5.10 -11.56 -7.18
C TRP A 42 -5.72 -12.21 -8.42
N PRO A 43 -5.61 -11.58 -9.61
CA PRO A 43 -6.11 -12.18 -10.85
C PRO A 43 -5.48 -13.55 -11.08
N GLY A 44 -6.32 -14.57 -11.31
CA GLY A 44 -5.83 -15.93 -11.59
C GLY A 44 -5.65 -16.87 -10.39
N ASN A 45 -5.77 -16.42 -9.12
CA ASN A 45 -5.74 -17.32 -7.96
C ASN A 45 -7.09 -18.01 -7.65
N ASP A 46 -7.23 -19.30 -7.99
CA ASP A 46 -8.46 -20.07 -7.75
C ASP A 46 -8.74 -20.34 -6.26
N ALA A 47 -7.69 -20.45 -5.44
CA ALA A 47 -7.85 -20.73 -4.02
C ALA A 47 -8.45 -19.51 -3.30
N GLU A 48 -7.91 -18.31 -3.58
CA GLU A 48 -8.48 -17.05 -3.08
C GLU A 48 -9.92 -16.84 -3.55
N ARG A 49 -10.21 -17.14 -4.83
CA ARG A 49 -11.58 -17.07 -5.38
C ARG A 49 -12.56 -17.96 -4.60
N ARG A 50 -12.19 -19.22 -4.34
CA ARG A 50 -13.02 -20.15 -3.56
C ARG A 50 -13.22 -19.65 -2.13
N ALA A 51 -12.16 -19.20 -1.46
CA ALA A 51 -12.26 -18.65 -0.11
C ALA A 51 -13.15 -17.40 -0.05
N TRP A 52 -13.10 -16.57 -1.10
CA TRP A 52 -13.99 -15.44 -1.25
C TRP A 52 -15.46 -15.89 -1.43
N ASP A 53 -15.73 -16.83 -2.33
CA ASP A 53 -17.08 -17.36 -2.59
C ASP A 53 -17.71 -17.97 -1.32
N GLU A 54 -16.90 -18.66 -0.50
CA GLU A 54 -17.32 -19.18 0.81
C GLU A 54 -17.65 -18.07 1.80
N THR A 55 -16.83 -17.01 1.83
CA THR A 55 -16.97 -15.90 2.79
C THR A 55 -18.20 -15.04 2.50
N VAL A 56 -18.54 -14.84 1.23
CA VAL A 56 -19.68 -14.01 0.81
C VAL A 56 -20.95 -14.82 0.56
N ARG A 57 -20.99 -16.09 0.99
CA ARG A 57 -22.14 -16.96 0.81
C ARG A 57 -23.39 -16.34 1.42
N GLY A 58 -24.44 -16.19 0.61
CA GLY A 58 -25.70 -15.55 1.02
C GLY A 58 -25.79 -14.04 0.72
N VAL A 59 -24.70 -13.40 0.28
CA VAL A 59 -24.74 -12.01 -0.20
C VAL A 59 -25.27 -11.99 -1.64
N GLN A 60 -26.45 -11.41 -1.83
CA GLN A 60 -27.07 -11.30 -3.14
C GLN A 60 -26.20 -10.47 -4.09
N GLY A 61 -26.04 -10.94 -5.33
CA GLY A 61 -25.29 -10.21 -6.37
C GLY A 61 -23.76 -10.16 -6.17
N ALA A 62 -23.20 -10.84 -5.16
CA ALA A 62 -21.76 -10.80 -4.89
C ALA A 62 -20.92 -11.22 -6.11
N ALA A 63 -21.25 -12.34 -6.77
CA ALA A 63 -20.49 -12.80 -7.94
C ALA A 63 -20.46 -11.75 -9.07
N SER A 64 -21.61 -11.14 -9.39
CA SER A 64 -21.69 -10.05 -10.38
C SER A 64 -20.90 -8.80 -9.95
N LEU A 65 -20.85 -8.50 -8.65
CA LEU A 65 -20.02 -7.43 -8.11
C LEU A 65 -18.53 -7.72 -8.30
N ARG A 66 -18.08 -8.94 -8.00
CA ARG A 66 -16.70 -9.37 -8.24
C ARG A 66 -16.31 -9.26 -9.71
N ASP A 67 -17.15 -9.77 -10.61
CA ASP A 67 -16.85 -9.75 -12.05
C ASP A 67 -16.72 -8.32 -12.59
N ARG A 68 -17.53 -7.38 -12.07
CA ARG A 68 -17.40 -5.95 -12.38
C ARG A 68 -16.13 -5.34 -11.81
N ILE A 69 -15.80 -5.63 -10.54
CA ILE A 69 -14.54 -5.19 -9.92
C ILE A 69 -13.33 -5.75 -10.68
N GLY A 70 -13.43 -6.96 -11.22
CA GLY A 70 -12.40 -7.56 -12.07
C GLY A 70 -12.10 -6.79 -13.36
N ARG A 71 -13.02 -5.94 -13.82
CA ARG A 71 -12.83 -5.05 -14.98
C ARG A 71 -12.14 -3.74 -14.63
N LEU A 72 -11.97 -3.41 -13.34
CA LEU A 72 -11.25 -2.20 -12.95
C LEU A 72 -9.78 -2.32 -13.36
N PRO A 73 -9.19 -1.26 -13.95
CA PRO A 73 -7.77 -1.26 -14.27
C PRO A 73 -6.95 -1.36 -12.97
N PRO A 74 -5.73 -1.95 -13.00
CA PRO A 74 -4.89 -2.10 -11.81
C PRO A 74 -4.67 -0.79 -11.06
N ALA A 75 -4.49 0.32 -11.79
CA ALA A 75 -4.31 1.67 -11.25
C ALA A 75 -5.51 2.19 -10.43
N ALA A 76 -6.68 1.57 -10.52
CA ALA A 76 -7.90 1.95 -9.80
C ALA A 76 -8.18 1.07 -8.58
N ARG A 77 -7.59 -0.13 -8.48
CA ARG A 77 -7.95 -1.12 -7.45
C ARG A 77 -7.62 -0.65 -6.03
N LEU A 78 -6.38 -0.20 -5.80
CA LEU A 78 -5.97 0.33 -4.49
C LEU A 78 -6.72 1.62 -4.09
N PRO A 79 -6.84 2.64 -4.97
CA PRO A 79 -7.69 3.80 -4.69
C PRO A 79 -9.13 3.43 -4.32
N ALA A 80 -9.74 2.50 -5.06
CA ALA A 80 -11.10 2.05 -4.79
C ALA A 80 -11.21 1.34 -3.43
N LEU A 81 -10.22 0.50 -3.10
CA LEU A 81 -10.14 -0.19 -1.82
C LEU A 81 -10.02 0.79 -0.65
N GLU A 82 -9.09 1.73 -0.73
CA GLU A 82 -8.87 2.74 0.31
C GLU A 82 -10.15 3.55 0.59
N ARG A 83 -10.80 4.04 -0.48
CA ARG A 83 -12.08 4.77 -0.37
C ARG A 83 -13.17 3.94 0.31
N LEU A 84 -13.28 2.66 -0.08
CA LEU A 84 -14.26 1.74 0.51
C LEU A 84 -13.97 1.47 2.00
N LEU A 85 -12.70 1.26 2.37
CA LEU A 85 -12.29 1.02 3.75
C LEU A 85 -12.51 2.24 4.64
N LEU A 86 -12.21 3.44 4.15
CA LEU A 86 -12.51 4.68 4.88
C LEU A 86 -14.01 4.81 5.15
N ARG A 87 -14.85 4.50 4.16
CA ARG A 87 -16.31 4.49 4.33
C ARG A 87 -16.78 3.43 5.33
N ILE A 88 -16.25 2.20 5.26
CA ILE A 88 -16.52 1.14 6.23
C ILE A 88 -16.14 1.61 7.65
N THR A 89 -15.00 2.29 7.78
CA THR A 89 -14.51 2.81 9.07
C THR A 89 -15.46 3.83 9.70
N LEU A 90 -16.09 4.67 8.86
CA LEU A 90 -17.04 5.70 9.30
C LEU A 90 -18.43 5.14 9.61
N GLU A 91 -18.89 4.15 8.84
CA GLU A 91 -20.29 3.72 8.86
C GLU A 91 -20.53 2.39 9.61
N GLN A 92 -19.51 1.57 9.86
CA GLN A 92 -19.68 0.23 10.45
C GLN A 92 -19.11 0.13 11.88
N PRO A 93 -19.73 -0.70 12.76
CA PRO A 93 -19.23 -0.95 14.10
C PRO A 93 -17.87 -1.64 14.10
N LEU A 94 -17.20 -1.64 15.26
CA LEU A 94 -15.87 -2.25 15.41
C LEU A 94 -15.88 -3.76 15.10
N GLU A 95 -16.94 -4.46 15.48
CA GLU A 95 -17.08 -5.91 15.27
C GLU A 95 -17.06 -6.28 13.78
N ASP A 96 -17.84 -5.58 12.95
CA ASP A 96 -17.86 -5.81 11.50
C ASP A 96 -16.49 -5.52 10.85
N ARG A 97 -15.80 -4.48 11.32
CA ARG A 97 -14.44 -4.14 10.87
C ARG A 97 -13.43 -5.25 11.21
N GLN A 98 -13.54 -5.83 12.39
CA GLN A 98 -12.71 -6.96 12.81
C GLN A 98 -13.03 -8.22 12.00
N MET A 99 -14.32 -8.48 11.73
CA MET A 99 -14.76 -9.60 10.89
C MET A 99 -14.21 -9.47 9.46
N LEU A 100 -14.22 -8.27 8.89
CA LEU A 100 -13.62 -7.99 7.59
C LEU A 100 -12.11 -8.29 7.59
N LEU A 101 -11.36 -7.88 8.62
CA LEU A 101 -9.92 -8.17 8.71
C LEU A 101 -9.61 -9.67 8.81
N GLN A 102 -10.42 -10.41 9.56
CA GLN A 102 -10.30 -11.87 9.67
C GLN A 102 -10.61 -12.54 8.32
N SER A 103 -11.67 -12.08 7.65
CA SER A 103 -12.06 -12.55 6.31
C SER A 103 -10.98 -12.28 5.27
N ALA A 104 -10.41 -11.07 5.27
CA ALA A 104 -9.33 -10.68 4.37
C ALA A 104 -8.10 -11.58 4.54
N ARG A 105 -7.71 -11.85 5.80
CA ARG A 105 -6.62 -12.77 6.10
C ARG A 105 -6.91 -14.19 5.59
N ARG A 106 -8.14 -14.70 5.76
CA ARG A 106 -8.51 -16.03 5.26
C ARG A 106 -8.42 -16.10 3.73
N VAL A 107 -8.91 -15.08 3.03
CA VAL A 107 -8.84 -15.01 1.57
C VAL A 107 -7.39 -14.96 1.11
N MET A 108 -6.58 -14.04 1.63
CA MET A 108 -5.15 -13.89 1.26
C MET A 108 -4.29 -15.11 1.57
N CYS A 109 -4.65 -15.93 2.56
CA CYS A 109 -3.90 -17.13 2.92
C CYS A 109 -4.41 -18.40 2.22
N ALA A 110 -5.44 -18.31 1.35
CA ALA A 110 -6.17 -19.47 0.86
C ALA A 110 -5.33 -20.41 -0.01
N ASP A 111 -4.31 -19.89 -0.69
CA ASP A 111 -3.37 -20.65 -1.52
C ASP A 111 -2.17 -21.22 -0.72
N GLY A 112 -2.09 -20.93 0.58
CA GLY A 112 -0.98 -21.33 1.44
C GLY A 112 0.26 -20.44 1.38
N SER A 113 0.26 -19.36 0.59
CA SER A 113 1.36 -18.41 0.46
C SER A 113 0.90 -16.96 0.60
N VAL A 114 1.51 -16.21 1.52
CA VAL A 114 1.20 -14.77 1.66
C VAL A 114 2.36 -13.97 1.09
N SER A 115 2.13 -13.29 -0.03
CA SER A 115 3.15 -12.47 -0.67
C SER A 115 3.53 -11.27 0.22
N ALA A 116 4.68 -10.64 -0.08
CA ALA A 116 5.08 -9.43 0.62
C ALA A 116 4.07 -8.28 0.42
N LEU A 117 3.43 -8.21 -0.75
CA LEU A 117 2.43 -7.20 -1.07
C LEU A 117 1.11 -7.47 -0.34
N ASP A 118 0.66 -8.72 -0.26
CA ASP A 118 -0.57 -9.09 0.46
C ASP A 118 -0.47 -8.74 1.94
N ARG A 119 0.67 -9.02 2.56
CA ARG A 119 0.92 -8.65 3.95
C ARG A 119 0.95 -7.14 4.13
N LEU A 120 1.51 -6.39 3.19
CA LEU A 120 1.51 -4.93 3.24
C LEU A 120 0.09 -4.37 3.08
N ALA A 121 -0.70 -4.94 2.15
CA ALA A 121 -2.10 -4.59 1.94
C ALA A 121 -2.93 -4.88 3.19
N TRP A 122 -2.74 -6.04 3.82
CA TRP A 122 -3.41 -6.40 5.08
C TRP A 122 -3.06 -5.43 6.22
N LEU A 123 -1.79 -5.02 6.34
CA LEU A 123 -1.38 -4.02 7.32
C LEU A 123 -2.04 -2.66 7.05
N ALA A 124 -2.09 -2.22 5.78
CA ALA A 124 -2.75 -0.98 5.41
C ALA A 124 -4.27 -1.02 5.67
N MET A 125 -4.92 -2.16 5.40
CA MET A 125 -6.32 -2.37 5.76
C MET A 125 -6.54 -2.26 7.27
N ARG A 126 -5.70 -2.92 8.07
CA ARG A 126 -5.77 -2.87 9.53
C ARG A 126 -5.59 -1.44 10.04
N HIS A 127 -4.68 -0.69 9.43
CA HIS A 127 -4.43 0.71 9.74
C HIS A 127 -5.66 1.58 9.45
N LEU A 128 -6.22 1.49 8.25
CA LEU A 128 -7.42 2.25 7.86
C LEU A 128 -8.64 1.91 8.72
N LEU A 129 -8.92 0.61 8.91
CA LEU A 129 -10.07 0.13 9.69
C LEU A 129 -9.93 0.40 11.20
N GLY A 130 -8.70 0.60 11.68
CA GLY A 130 -8.40 1.03 13.05
C GLY A 130 -8.94 2.43 13.37
N GLY A 131 -9.22 3.24 12.35
CA GLY A 131 -9.69 4.62 12.51
C GLY A 131 -8.54 5.62 12.63
N PRO A 132 -8.86 6.93 12.70
CA PRO A 132 -7.86 7.98 12.67
C PRO A 132 -6.95 7.91 13.89
N VAL A 133 -5.65 7.69 13.67
CA VAL A 133 -4.62 7.84 14.69
C VAL A 133 -4.41 9.32 14.96
N ARG A 134 -4.36 9.73 16.23
CA ARG A 134 -4.03 11.13 16.57
C ARG A 134 -2.62 11.42 16.11
N LEU A 135 -2.49 12.24 15.06
CA LEU A 135 -1.20 12.65 14.53
C LEU A 135 -0.41 13.42 15.59
N HIS A 136 0.85 13.04 15.79
CA HIS A 136 1.77 13.83 16.59
C HIS A 136 2.09 15.12 15.83
N ARG A 137 1.47 16.22 16.25
CA ARG A 137 1.90 17.56 15.85
C ARG A 137 3.21 17.79 16.58
N GLY A 138 4.31 17.55 15.88
CA GLY A 138 5.65 17.73 16.41
C GLY A 138 5.86 19.07 17.13
N GLY A 139 6.88 19.13 17.98
CA GLY A 139 7.23 20.35 18.69
C GLY A 139 7.67 21.48 17.74
N LEU A 140 7.49 22.74 18.13
CA LEU A 140 7.88 23.96 17.39
C LEU A 140 9.39 24.05 17.01
N ARG A 141 10.21 23.05 17.37
CA ARG A 141 11.66 22.99 17.18
C ARG A 141 12.13 21.71 16.50
N GLU A 142 11.25 20.96 15.85
CA GLU A 142 11.68 19.77 15.10
C GLU A 142 12.42 20.19 13.83
N ASP A 143 13.68 19.74 13.71
CA ASP A 143 14.45 19.89 12.48
C ASP A 143 13.79 19.12 11.34
N ASN A 144 13.75 19.71 10.16
CA ASN A 144 13.12 19.14 8.96
C ASN A 144 13.98 18.07 8.27
N GLU A 145 15.00 17.54 8.95
CA GLU A 145 15.92 16.56 8.39
C GLU A 145 15.65 15.17 8.96
N LEU A 146 15.56 14.15 8.10
CA LEU A 146 15.39 12.75 8.53
C LEU A 146 16.59 12.24 9.33
N SER A 147 17.79 12.78 9.05
CA SER A 147 19.04 12.50 9.77
C SER A 147 19.02 12.90 11.24
N GLN A 148 18.20 13.88 11.64
CA GLN A 148 18.10 14.35 13.03
C GLN A 148 17.06 13.60 13.85
N LEU A 149 16.31 12.67 13.25
CA LEU A 149 15.33 11.88 13.96
C LEU A 149 15.97 11.01 15.06
N PRO A 150 15.25 10.73 16.16
CA PRO A 150 15.72 9.80 17.19
C PRO A 150 16.13 8.45 16.59
N LEU A 151 17.16 7.82 17.15
CA LEU A 151 17.71 6.56 16.63
C LEU A 151 16.63 5.48 16.44
N ALA A 152 15.69 5.35 17.38
CA ALA A 152 14.59 4.39 17.27
C ALA A 152 13.70 4.64 16.04
N MET A 153 13.45 5.91 15.71
CA MET A 153 12.67 6.29 14.53
C MET A 153 13.44 5.97 13.24
N ARG A 154 14.73 6.31 13.19
CA ARG A 154 15.59 5.94 12.06
C ARG A 154 15.62 4.42 11.86
N GLN A 155 15.82 3.65 12.94
CA GLN A 155 15.78 2.17 12.90
C GLN A 155 14.45 1.63 12.38
N ALA A 156 13.33 2.22 12.79
CA ALA A 156 12.00 1.85 12.29
C ALA A 156 11.84 2.15 10.79
N ILE A 157 12.34 3.31 10.32
CA ILE A 157 12.39 3.65 8.89
C ILE A 157 13.22 2.62 8.12
N ALA A 158 14.42 2.26 8.61
CA ALA A 158 15.25 1.25 7.96
C ALA A 158 14.58 -0.12 7.92
N SER A 159 13.82 -0.49 8.95
CA SER A 159 13.11 -1.77 9.04
C SER A 159 11.97 -1.85 8.02
N LEU A 160 11.13 -0.80 7.95
CA LEU A 160 10.08 -0.73 6.93
C LEU A 160 10.67 -0.67 5.52
N SER A 161 11.74 0.10 5.32
CA SER A 161 12.45 0.16 4.04
C SER A 161 13.02 -1.21 3.66
N ALA A 162 13.63 -1.95 4.59
CA ALA A 162 14.15 -3.29 4.30
C ALA A 162 13.05 -4.28 3.92
N TYR A 163 11.85 -4.13 4.48
CA TYR A 163 10.68 -4.89 4.07
C TYR A 163 10.24 -4.53 2.64
N LEU A 164 10.16 -3.23 2.31
CA LEU A 164 9.79 -2.74 0.98
C LEU A 164 10.81 -3.12 -0.10
N ALA A 165 12.08 -3.32 0.25
CA ALA A 165 13.15 -3.76 -0.66
C ALA A 165 12.89 -5.14 -1.28
N ARG A 166 11.90 -5.90 -0.79
CA ARG A 166 11.40 -7.14 -1.42
C ARG A 166 10.51 -6.88 -2.64
N MET A 167 10.11 -5.64 -2.88
CA MET A 167 9.14 -5.22 -3.89
C MET A 167 9.61 -3.99 -4.69
N VAL A 168 10.53 -3.19 -4.12
CA VAL A 168 11.06 -1.96 -4.69
C VAL A 168 12.57 -2.13 -4.92
N PRO A 169 13.10 -1.85 -6.12
CA PRO A 169 12.41 -1.27 -7.28
C PRO A 169 11.58 -2.25 -8.11
N GLU A 170 11.80 -3.55 -7.97
CA GLU A 170 11.04 -4.62 -8.63
C GLU A 170 11.01 -5.87 -7.74
N PRO A 171 9.92 -6.67 -7.74
CA PRO A 171 9.90 -7.92 -7.00
C PRO A 171 10.92 -8.92 -7.56
N PRO A 172 11.74 -9.53 -6.69
CA PRO A 172 12.73 -10.53 -7.08
C PRO A 172 12.04 -11.85 -7.39
N ARG A 173 12.61 -12.65 -8.30
CA ARG A 173 12.07 -13.96 -8.72
C ARG A 173 11.87 -14.99 -7.59
N ARG A 174 12.49 -14.78 -6.42
CA ARG A 174 12.46 -15.71 -5.26
C ARG A 174 12.02 -15.04 -3.95
N GLU A 175 11.31 -13.92 -4.02
CA GLU A 175 10.79 -13.14 -2.87
C GLU A 175 11.81 -12.71 -1.79
N ARG A 176 13.11 -12.89 -2.04
CA ARG A 176 14.23 -12.44 -1.21
C ARG A 176 14.82 -11.19 -1.82
N VAL A 177 15.17 -10.21 -0.99
CA VAL A 177 15.82 -8.97 -1.43
C VAL A 177 17.03 -9.31 -2.30
N ASP A 178 17.04 -8.77 -3.52
CA ASP A 178 18.13 -8.91 -4.47
C ASP A 178 19.07 -7.70 -4.40
N ALA A 179 20.06 -7.65 -5.29
CA ALA A 179 21.01 -6.54 -5.31
C ALA A 179 20.35 -5.18 -5.62
N ALA A 180 19.26 -5.16 -6.40
CA ALA A 180 18.56 -3.93 -6.74
C ALA A 180 17.76 -3.40 -5.56
N GLY A 181 17.05 -4.29 -4.84
CA GLY A 181 16.34 -3.95 -3.61
C GLY A 181 17.28 -3.51 -2.50
N ALA A 182 18.42 -4.19 -2.32
CA ALA A 182 19.45 -3.80 -1.35
C ALA A 182 20.03 -2.41 -1.68
N ALA A 183 20.35 -2.14 -2.96
CA ALA A 183 20.87 -0.84 -3.38
C ALA A 183 19.83 0.29 -3.21
N TRP A 184 18.54 0.00 -3.42
CA TRP A 184 17.46 0.95 -3.13
C TRP A 184 17.34 1.24 -1.63
N HIS A 185 17.38 0.20 -0.80
CA HIS A 185 17.39 0.33 0.67
C HIS A 185 18.56 1.18 1.15
N ASP A 186 19.78 0.88 0.68
CA ASP A 186 21.00 1.60 1.06
C ASP A 186 20.88 3.09 0.73
N ARG A 187 20.32 3.44 -0.43
CA ARG A 187 20.11 4.84 -0.83
C ARG A 187 19.16 5.57 0.13
N VAL A 188 18.04 4.94 0.48
CA VAL A 188 17.05 5.51 1.42
C VAL A 188 17.65 5.64 2.82
N VAL A 189 18.31 4.59 3.31
CA VAL A 189 18.88 4.59 4.66
C VAL A 189 20.03 5.58 4.77
N HIS A 190 20.83 5.77 3.72
CA HIS A 190 21.87 6.80 3.70
C HIS A 190 21.31 8.22 3.90
N GLU A 191 20.18 8.54 3.26
CA GLU A 191 19.49 9.83 3.46
C GLU A 191 18.99 9.99 4.90
N VAL A 192 18.51 8.91 5.51
CA VAL A 192 17.98 8.91 6.88
C VAL A 192 19.08 8.89 7.95
N TRP A 193 20.28 8.37 7.68
CA TRP A 193 21.40 8.29 8.63
C TRP A 193 22.40 9.44 8.50
N GLY A 194 22.46 10.08 7.32
CA GLY A 194 23.44 11.12 7.01
C GLY A 194 24.88 10.60 6.94
N SER A 195 25.81 11.51 6.63
CA SER A 195 27.20 11.18 6.26
C SER A 195 28.08 10.67 7.41
N ALA A 196 27.68 10.88 8.66
CA ALA A 196 28.52 10.69 9.84
C ALA A 196 28.28 9.36 10.58
N SER A 197 27.34 8.53 10.13
CA SER A 197 26.93 7.33 10.85
C SER A 197 26.94 6.07 9.97
N VAL A 198 27.19 4.92 10.60
CA VAL A 198 27.15 3.62 9.92
C VAL A 198 25.68 3.17 9.83
N PRO A 199 25.08 3.11 8.63
CA PRO A 199 23.71 2.67 8.47
C PRO A 199 23.57 1.15 8.75
N PRO A 200 22.42 0.68 9.26
CA PRO A 200 22.15 -0.74 9.39
C PRO A 200 22.06 -1.41 8.00
N PRO A 201 22.51 -2.67 7.86
CA PRO A 201 22.37 -3.39 6.61
C PRO A 201 20.90 -3.67 6.28
N CYS A 202 20.62 -3.98 5.02
CA CYS A 202 19.28 -4.41 4.58
C CYS A 202 18.92 -5.79 5.17
N GLN A 203 18.32 -5.79 6.36
CA GLN A 203 17.78 -6.97 7.01
C GLN A 203 16.24 -6.93 7.01
N VAL A 204 15.63 -7.88 6.28
CA VAL A 204 14.17 -7.99 6.23
C VAL A 204 13.63 -8.33 7.63
N PRO A 205 12.72 -7.51 8.18
CA PRO A 205 12.15 -7.77 9.49
C PRO A 205 11.20 -8.98 9.45
N ASP A 206 11.13 -9.71 10.57
CA ASP A 206 10.02 -10.62 10.82
C ASP A 206 8.70 -9.86 11.08
N VAL A 207 7.60 -10.58 11.27
CA VAL A 207 6.26 -10.00 11.44
C VAL A 207 6.19 -9.09 12.68
N ASP A 208 6.82 -9.48 13.78
CA ASP A 208 6.77 -8.73 15.03
C ASP A 208 7.66 -7.48 14.96
N GLN A 209 8.83 -7.60 14.34
CA GLN A 209 9.74 -6.49 14.07
C GLN A 209 9.08 -5.45 13.17
N LEU A 210 8.40 -5.87 12.10
CA LEU A 210 7.65 -4.96 11.23
C LEU A 210 6.51 -4.27 12.00
N GLY A 211 5.77 -5.00 12.83
CA GLY A 211 4.72 -4.44 13.68
C GLY A 211 5.26 -3.38 14.65
N ARG A 212 6.40 -3.65 15.31
CA ARG A 212 7.07 -2.68 16.18
C ARG A 212 7.55 -1.44 15.42
N ALA A 213 8.15 -1.64 14.24
CA ALA A 213 8.59 -0.52 13.41
C ALA A 213 7.41 0.39 13.02
N LEU A 214 6.28 -0.18 12.59
CA LEU A 214 5.08 0.60 12.28
C LEU A 214 4.52 1.32 13.50
N GLN A 215 4.53 0.69 14.68
CA GLN A 215 4.11 1.34 15.92
C GLN A 215 5.01 2.53 16.28
N THR A 216 6.32 2.43 16.05
CA THR A 216 7.26 3.55 16.22
C THR A 216 6.99 4.66 15.20
N LEU A 217 6.79 4.29 13.92
CA LEU A 217 6.51 5.23 12.83
C LEU A 217 5.16 5.95 12.97
N ALA A 218 4.19 5.38 13.70
CA ALA A 218 2.95 6.08 14.03
C ALA A 218 3.22 7.40 14.80
N GLY A 219 4.34 7.48 15.54
CA GLY A 219 4.81 8.68 16.21
C GLY A 219 5.59 9.66 15.33
N LEU A 220 5.80 9.35 14.04
CA LEU A 220 6.53 10.23 13.12
C LEU A 220 5.79 11.56 12.95
N GLY A 221 6.53 12.66 13.08
CA GLY A 221 5.99 14.01 12.92
C GLY A 221 5.39 14.24 11.53
N TRP A 222 4.36 15.07 11.46
CA TRP A 222 3.63 15.36 10.23
C TRP A 222 4.52 15.90 9.09
N VAL A 223 5.62 16.59 9.42
CA VAL A 223 6.58 17.12 8.44
C VAL A 223 7.49 16.02 7.88
N HIS A 224 7.90 15.04 8.70
CA HIS A 224 8.83 13.98 8.27
C HIS A 224 8.17 12.90 7.41
N ARG A 225 6.86 12.67 7.60
CA ARG A 225 6.08 11.71 6.79
C ARG A 225 6.19 11.94 5.27
N PRO A 226 5.91 13.15 4.72
CA PRO A 226 6.07 13.40 3.29
C PRO A 226 7.53 13.42 2.83
N LEU A 227 8.48 13.81 3.70
CA LEU A 227 9.91 13.73 3.38
C LEU A 227 10.36 12.28 3.19
N LEU A 228 9.93 11.39 4.08
CA LEU A 228 10.21 9.95 3.96
C LEU A 228 9.60 9.34 2.70
N ALA A 229 8.33 9.64 2.40
CA ALA A 229 7.70 9.16 1.18
C ALA A 229 8.42 9.65 -0.08
N ARG A 230 8.91 10.90 -0.06
CA ARG A 230 9.71 11.44 -1.15
C ARG A 230 11.06 10.71 -1.29
N ALA A 231 11.78 10.47 -0.20
CA ALA A 231 13.03 9.72 -0.21
C ALA A 231 12.86 8.32 -0.83
N TRP A 232 11.79 7.60 -0.46
CA TRP A 232 11.46 6.31 -1.07
C TRP A 232 11.22 6.40 -2.58
N VAL A 233 10.41 7.38 -3.00
CA VAL A 233 10.02 7.57 -4.40
C VAL A 233 11.20 8.03 -5.25
N ASP A 234 11.99 8.98 -4.76
CA ASP A 234 13.18 9.49 -5.46
C ASP A 234 14.22 8.36 -5.63
N ALA A 235 14.40 7.52 -4.61
CA ALA A 235 15.27 6.34 -4.70
C ALA A 235 14.74 5.29 -5.69
N ALA A 236 13.41 5.13 -5.81
CA ALA A 236 12.75 4.17 -6.70
C ALA A 236 12.51 4.69 -8.12
N ASN A 237 12.84 5.96 -8.41
CA ASN A 237 12.62 6.61 -9.71
C ASN A 237 13.68 6.20 -10.75
N THR A 238 13.81 4.88 -10.98
CA THR A 238 14.77 4.23 -11.86
C THR A 238 14.09 3.21 -12.79
N ARG A 239 14.89 2.57 -13.67
CA ARG A 239 14.50 1.34 -14.40
C ARG A 239 15.39 0.16 -13.96
N PRO A 240 14.80 -1.00 -13.60
CA PRO A 240 13.39 -1.16 -13.24
C PRO A 240 13.05 -0.31 -12.00
N GLY A 241 11.77 -0.06 -11.73
CA GLY A 241 11.30 0.88 -10.71
C GLY A 241 10.02 1.61 -11.14
N LEU A 242 9.89 2.86 -10.71
CA LEU A 242 8.73 3.70 -11.06
C LEU A 242 8.77 4.20 -12.52
N ARG A 243 9.92 4.14 -13.21
CA ARG A 243 10.01 4.62 -14.61
C ARG A 243 9.54 3.57 -15.61
N THR A 244 8.24 3.34 -15.72
CA THR A 244 7.67 2.42 -16.71
C THR A 244 7.21 3.11 -17.98
N ARG A 245 6.99 2.33 -19.05
CA ARG A 245 6.23 2.81 -20.21
C ARG A 245 4.72 2.82 -19.90
N LEU A 246 3.93 3.46 -20.75
CA LEU A 246 2.48 3.56 -20.61
C LEU A 246 1.75 2.23 -20.86
N ASP A 247 2.30 1.40 -21.74
CA ASP A 247 1.82 0.07 -22.12
C ASP A 247 2.24 -1.04 -21.14
N GLU A 248 3.17 -0.74 -20.22
CA GLU A 248 3.61 -1.67 -19.20
C GLU A 248 2.61 -1.74 -18.04
N PRO A 249 2.47 -2.92 -17.40
CA PRO A 249 1.58 -3.08 -16.24
C PRO A 249 1.95 -2.12 -15.11
N LEU A 250 1.02 -1.91 -14.18
CA LEU A 250 1.31 -1.17 -12.96
C LEU A 250 2.46 -1.84 -12.20
N PRO A 251 3.54 -1.12 -11.84
CA PRO A 251 4.64 -1.71 -11.10
C PRO A 251 4.22 -2.08 -9.69
N VAL A 252 4.59 -3.27 -9.23
CA VAL A 252 4.44 -3.68 -7.83
C VAL A 252 5.10 -2.68 -6.88
N ALA A 253 6.20 -2.03 -7.30
CA ALA A 253 6.83 -0.96 -6.53
C ALA A 253 5.90 0.24 -6.29
N ALA A 254 5.06 0.61 -7.27
CA ALA A 254 4.09 1.69 -7.09
C ALA A 254 3.01 1.29 -6.07
N GLU A 255 2.49 0.06 -6.16
CA GLU A 255 1.52 -0.47 -5.20
C GLU A 255 2.10 -0.53 -3.78
N ALA A 256 3.31 -1.06 -3.63
CA ALA A 256 4.00 -1.16 -2.35
C ALA A 256 4.24 0.22 -1.72
N LEU A 257 4.70 1.20 -2.51
CA LEU A 257 4.94 2.55 -2.02
C LEU A 257 3.63 3.28 -1.67
N ARG A 258 2.54 3.05 -2.42
CA ARG A 258 1.22 3.61 -2.08
C ARG A 258 0.73 3.07 -0.73
N LEU A 259 0.80 1.76 -0.53
CA LEU A 259 0.45 1.12 0.74
C LEU A 259 1.34 1.60 1.89
N ALA A 260 2.64 1.82 1.64
CA ALA A 260 3.54 2.40 2.63
C ALA A 260 3.14 3.83 3.00
N CYS A 261 2.74 4.67 2.04
CA CYS A 261 2.22 6.01 2.31
C CYS A 261 0.94 5.98 3.17
N VAL A 262 0.04 5.02 2.94
CA VAL A 262 -1.13 4.79 3.78
C VAL A 262 -0.73 4.47 5.23
N LEU A 263 0.24 3.57 5.42
CA LEU A 263 0.72 3.13 6.74
C LEU A 263 1.36 4.25 7.58
N ILE A 264 1.88 5.29 6.94
CA ILE A 264 2.47 6.46 7.62
C ILE A 264 1.59 7.71 7.51
N ASP A 265 0.31 7.57 7.15
CA ASP A 265 -0.66 8.65 6.88
C ASP A 265 -0.07 9.85 6.15
N THR A 266 0.51 9.63 4.97
CA THR A 266 1.10 10.71 4.17
C THR A 266 0.46 10.77 2.78
N PRO A 267 0.23 11.97 2.23
CA PRO A 267 -0.21 12.08 0.85
C PRO A 267 0.82 11.50 -0.11
N LEU A 268 0.35 11.01 -1.26
CA LEU A 268 1.24 10.45 -2.28
C LEU A 268 2.09 11.55 -2.92
N PRO A 269 3.43 11.35 -3.03
CA PRO A 269 4.26 12.21 -3.86
C PRO A 269 3.76 12.23 -5.32
N PRO A 270 3.86 13.36 -6.06
CA PRO A 270 3.29 13.48 -7.40
C PRO A 270 3.75 12.41 -8.39
N VAL A 271 5.02 12.02 -8.34
CA VAL A 271 5.60 10.96 -9.17
C VAL A 271 4.89 9.62 -8.93
N LEU A 272 4.59 9.31 -7.67
CA LEU A 272 3.86 8.09 -7.30
C LEU A 272 2.37 8.20 -7.64
N ALA A 273 1.75 9.36 -7.37
CA ALA A 273 0.34 9.61 -7.65
C ALA A 273 0.00 9.42 -9.15
N ALA A 274 0.93 9.74 -10.05
CA ALA A 274 0.78 9.57 -11.50
C ALA A 274 0.60 8.10 -11.95
N HIS A 275 0.87 7.12 -11.09
CA HIS A 275 0.61 5.70 -11.38
C HIS A 275 -0.83 5.26 -11.14
N PHE A 276 -1.61 6.04 -10.39
CA PHE A 276 -2.95 5.70 -9.95
C PHE A 276 -3.97 6.64 -10.55
N ILE A 277 -5.22 6.17 -10.68
CA ILE A 277 -6.26 7.03 -11.21
C ILE A 277 -6.43 8.30 -10.37
N ARG A 278 -6.84 9.39 -11.01
CA ARG A 278 -7.38 10.52 -10.27
C ARG A 278 -8.74 10.11 -9.72
N GLU A 279 -8.98 10.30 -8.43
CA GLU A 279 -10.31 10.06 -7.88
C GLU A 279 -11.32 10.93 -8.63
N PRO A 280 -12.32 10.34 -9.29
CA PRO A 280 -13.36 11.10 -9.96
C PRO A 280 -14.18 11.84 -8.89
N ALA A 281 -14.51 13.09 -9.19
CA ALA A 281 -15.26 14.00 -8.32
C ALA A 281 -16.64 13.45 -7.94
#